data_AF-A0A3B4Z4F4-F1
#
_entry.id   AF-A0A3B4Z4F4-F1
#
_cell.length_a   1.000
_cell.length_b   1.000
_cell.length_c   1.000
_cell.angle_alpha   90.00
_cell.angle_beta   90.00
_cell.angle_gamma   90.00
#
_symmetry.space_group_name_H-M   'P 1'
#
loop_
_entity.id
_entity.type
_entity.pdbx_description
1 polymer ?
#
loop_
_entity_poly.entity_id
_entity_poly.type
_entity_poly.pdbx_seq_one_letter_code
_entity_poly.pdbx_strand_id
1 'polypeptide(L)'
;MQSPPLPSRPMADGGPPSPPTASPTDNGTTSHPNGTLQQLPQILIIGVRKGGTRALIEMLSLHSAVAAAQNEVHFFDWESHFQKGLSWYLSQMPYAFPDQLTVEKTPAYFTSSKVPKRIHQMNPDIKLLLILRDPTERVLSDYTQVFYNRLQKHKRYQPIESVLVKDGEINLGYKALNRSLYYVHMQNWLHYFPLESIHVVDGDELIRDPFPEMKKVERFLKLEPQINASNFYFNKTKGFYCLRDHGRERCLHDSKGRAHPHVAPAILQKLYQFFHEPNKKFFELVGRTFNWK
;
A
#
# COMPACT_ATOMS: atom_id res chain seq x y z
N MET A 1 -82.27 -37.42 -10.69
CA MET A 1 -82.20 -35.96 -10.91
C MET A 1 -80.79 -35.64 -11.37
N GLN A 2 -80.68 -34.88 -12.46
CA GLN A 2 -79.43 -34.55 -13.16
C GLN A 2 -78.49 -33.72 -12.29
N SER A 3 -77.18 -33.92 -12.45
CA SER A 3 -76.17 -32.90 -12.19
C SER A 3 -75.21 -32.83 -13.39
N PRO A 4 -74.83 -31.63 -13.87
CA PRO A 4 -74.22 -31.41 -15.19
C PRO A 4 -72.68 -31.48 -15.17
N PRO A 5 -72.02 -31.44 -16.35
CA PRO A 5 -70.59 -31.72 -16.51
C PRO A 5 -69.66 -30.51 -16.32
N LEU A 6 -68.38 -30.85 -16.17
CA LEU A 6 -67.16 -30.04 -16.03
C LEU A 6 -67.01 -28.84 -17.00
N PRO A 7 -66.21 -27.84 -16.60
CA PRO A 7 -65.36 -27.10 -17.53
C PRO A 7 -63.85 -27.28 -17.26
N SER A 8 -63.19 -27.73 -18.33
CA SER A 8 -61.86 -27.42 -18.88
C SER A 8 -60.77 -26.76 -18.03
N ARG A 9 -59.61 -27.42 -18.04
CA ARG A 9 -58.30 -27.04 -17.53
C ARG A 9 -57.66 -25.88 -18.33
N PRO A 10 -57.07 -24.85 -17.68
CA PRO A 10 -56.09 -23.98 -18.34
C PRO A 10 -54.66 -24.56 -18.19
N MET A 11 -53.86 -24.41 -19.24
CA MET A 11 -52.42 -24.67 -19.24
C MET A 11 -51.72 -23.71 -18.27
N ALA A 12 -50.88 -24.26 -17.39
CA ALA A 12 -49.96 -23.50 -16.58
C ALA A 12 -48.63 -23.39 -17.33
N ASP A 13 -48.30 -22.17 -17.77
CA ASP A 13 -46.96 -21.81 -18.21
C ASP A 13 -46.49 -20.63 -17.33
N GLY A 14 -45.40 -20.84 -16.60
CA GLY A 14 -44.93 -19.88 -15.59
C GLY A 14 -43.82 -20.45 -14.72
N GLY A 15 -42.72 -20.89 -15.34
CA GLY A 15 -41.45 -21.10 -14.62
C GLY A 15 -40.81 -19.75 -14.24
N PRO A 16 -40.00 -19.70 -13.17
CA PRO A 16 -39.37 -18.46 -12.70
C PRO A 16 -38.37 -17.92 -13.75
N PRO A 17 -38.19 -16.59 -13.84
CA PRO A 17 -37.33 -16.01 -14.86
C PRO A 17 -35.86 -16.37 -14.61
N SER A 18 -35.18 -16.80 -15.68
CA SER A 18 -33.74 -16.99 -15.73
C SER A 18 -33.00 -15.70 -15.35
N PRO A 19 -31.81 -15.80 -14.69
CA PRO A 19 -31.04 -14.62 -14.34
C PRO A 19 -30.55 -13.90 -15.61
N PRO A 20 -30.45 -12.56 -15.58
CA PRO A 20 -30.06 -11.81 -16.76
C PRO A 20 -28.60 -12.13 -17.12
N THR A 21 -28.41 -12.58 -18.36
CA THR A 21 -27.11 -12.62 -19.04
C THR A 21 -26.49 -11.23 -19.00
N ALA A 22 -25.34 -11.10 -18.34
CA ALA A 22 -24.56 -9.87 -18.30
C ALA A 22 -24.02 -9.55 -19.70
N SER A 23 -24.60 -8.54 -20.33
CA SER A 23 -23.98 -7.80 -21.43
C SER A 23 -22.71 -7.09 -20.91
N PRO A 24 -21.65 -6.94 -21.71
CA PRO A 24 -20.45 -6.22 -21.27
C PRO A 24 -20.84 -4.75 -21.06
N THR A 25 -20.93 -4.34 -19.79
CA THR A 25 -21.25 -2.98 -19.41
C THR A 25 -20.12 -2.05 -19.83
N ASP A 26 -20.49 -1.04 -20.60
CA ASP A 26 -19.80 0.21 -20.85
C ASP A 26 -19.08 0.69 -19.57
N ASN A 27 -17.78 0.44 -19.48
CA ASN A 27 -16.95 0.98 -18.41
C ASN A 27 -16.99 2.49 -18.60
N GLY A 28 -17.64 3.23 -17.69
CA GLY A 28 -17.83 4.68 -17.71
C GLY A 28 -16.52 5.47 -17.75
N THR A 29 -15.82 5.36 -18.87
CA THR A 29 -14.48 5.87 -19.12
C THR A 29 -14.68 7.19 -19.82
N THR A 30 -14.79 8.27 -19.05
CA THR A 30 -14.87 9.61 -19.63
C THR A 30 -13.50 9.97 -20.19
N SER A 31 -13.33 9.74 -21.50
CA SER A 31 -12.15 10.19 -22.24
C SER A 31 -12.08 11.71 -22.19
N HIS A 32 -10.99 12.24 -21.64
CA HIS A 32 -10.73 13.67 -21.62
C HIS A 32 -10.28 14.11 -23.04
N PRO A 33 -10.59 15.34 -23.49
CA PRO A 33 -10.32 15.78 -24.87
C PRO A 33 -8.86 15.68 -25.34
N ASN A 34 -7.91 15.56 -24.43
CA ASN A 34 -6.48 15.40 -24.71
C ASN A 34 -6.05 13.93 -24.90
N GLY A 35 -6.99 12.98 -24.99
CA GLY A 35 -6.72 11.55 -25.16
C GLY A 35 -6.33 10.82 -23.87
N THR A 36 -6.49 11.45 -22.71
CA THR A 36 -6.28 10.81 -21.40
C THR A 36 -7.59 10.30 -20.80
N LEU A 37 -7.50 9.30 -19.94
CA LEU A 37 -8.64 8.69 -19.25
C LEU A 37 -8.26 8.31 -17.82
N GLN A 38 -9.24 8.19 -16.94
CA GLN A 38 -9.02 7.55 -15.65
C GLN A 38 -9.07 6.03 -15.84
N GLN A 39 -8.10 5.33 -15.25
CA GLN A 39 -8.03 3.87 -15.26
C GLN A 39 -7.90 3.36 -13.83
N LEU A 40 -8.47 2.20 -13.52
CA LEU A 40 -8.20 1.53 -12.25
C LEU A 40 -6.71 1.20 -12.15
N PRO A 41 -6.12 1.21 -10.94
CA PRO A 41 -4.69 1.02 -10.79
C PRO A 41 -4.28 -0.39 -11.17
N GLN A 42 -3.24 -0.51 -11.99
CA GLN A 42 -2.55 -1.76 -12.26
C GLN A 42 -1.48 -2.06 -11.19
N ILE A 43 -1.12 -1.04 -10.39
CA ILE A 43 -0.09 -1.12 -9.36
C ILE A 43 -0.62 -0.55 -8.05
N LEU A 44 -0.45 -1.27 -6.94
CA LEU A 44 -0.70 -0.75 -5.60
C LEU A 44 0.55 -0.81 -4.73
N ILE A 45 0.92 0.33 -4.15
CA ILE A 45 1.89 0.39 -3.03
C ILE A 45 1.10 0.22 -1.73
N ILE A 46 1.04 -1.01 -1.25
CA ILE A 46 0.13 -1.43 -0.17
C ILE A 46 0.67 -1.11 1.23
N GLY A 47 1.96 -0.78 1.35
CA GLY A 47 2.58 -0.61 2.65
C GLY A 47 4.10 -0.67 2.61
N VAL A 48 4.76 -0.67 3.77
CA VAL A 48 4.14 -0.51 5.10
C VAL A 48 4.10 0.96 5.52
N ARG A 49 3.19 1.32 6.42
CA ARG A 49 3.21 2.62 7.11
C ARG A 49 4.60 2.89 7.69
N LYS A 50 5.20 4.01 7.26
CA LYS A 50 6.56 4.47 7.59
C LYS A 50 7.71 3.64 7.00
N GLY A 51 7.44 2.74 6.06
CA GLY A 51 8.44 2.02 5.27
C GLY A 51 9.11 2.86 4.17
N GLY A 52 8.56 4.02 3.81
CA GLY A 52 9.09 4.85 2.71
C GLY A 52 8.17 4.94 1.50
N THR A 53 6.90 4.52 1.64
CA THR A 53 5.91 4.49 0.55
C THR A 53 5.84 5.79 -0.27
N ARG A 54 5.90 6.97 0.37
CA ARG A 54 5.90 8.24 -0.36
C ARG A 54 7.17 8.42 -1.19
N ALA A 55 8.34 8.01 -0.71
CA ALA A 55 9.54 8.04 -1.54
C ALA A 55 9.35 7.13 -2.77
N LEU A 56 8.91 5.90 -2.55
CA LEU A 56 8.69 4.92 -3.60
C LEU A 56 7.74 5.43 -4.71
N ILE A 57 6.57 5.98 -4.37
CA ILE A 57 5.65 6.48 -5.41
C ILE A 57 6.24 7.67 -6.16
N GLU A 58 6.89 8.61 -5.48
CA GLU A 58 7.46 9.81 -6.13
C GLU A 58 8.65 9.47 -7.03
N MET A 59 9.42 8.45 -6.65
CA MET A 59 10.51 7.91 -7.47
C MET A 59 9.97 7.14 -8.67
N LEU A 60 8.91 6.34 -8.49
CA LEU A 60 8.27 5.62 -9.59
C LEU A 60 7.60 6.56 -10.60
N SER A 61 7.04 7.68 -10.13
CA SER A 61 6.48 8.75 -10.98
C SER A 61 7.52 9.46 -11.86
N LEU A 62 8.81 9.17 -11.72
CA LEU A 62 9.83 9.66 -12.66
C LEU A 62 9.75 8.94 -14.02
N HIS A 63 9.15 7.75 -14.08
CA HIS A 63 9.00 7.01 -15.32
C HIS A 63 7.79 7.56 -16.11
N SER A 64 8.00 7.88 -17.39
CA SER A 64 6.95 8.50 -18.23
C SER A 64 5.74 7.59 -18.48
N ALA A 65 5.86 6.27 -18.33
CA ALA A 65 4.79 5.30 -18.46
C ALA A 65 4.00 5.11 -17.15
N VAL A 66 4.21 5.94 -16.12
CA VAL A 66 3.52 5.82 -14.83
C VAL A 66 2.73 7.08 -14.51
N ALA A 67 1.45 6.92 -14.22
CA ALA A 67 0.57 7.95 -13.68
C ALA A 67 0.24 7.64 -12.22
N ALA A 68 0.64 8.51 -11.29
CA ALA A 68 0.47 8.27 -9.86
C ALA A 68 -0.70 9.07 -9.26
N ALA A 69 -1.54 8.40 -8.48
CA ALA A 69 -2.51 9.08 -7.63
C ALA A 69 -1.79 9.94 -6.58
N GLN A 70 -2.20 11.21 -6.46
CA GLN A 70 -1.51 12.17 -5.60
C GLN A 70 -1.65 11.84 -4.10
N ASN A 71 -2.83 11.37 -3.71
CA ASN A 71 -3.22 11.15 -2.32
C ASN A 71 -3.38 9.67 -1.97
N GLU A 72 -3.35 9.35 -0.67
CA GLU A 72 -3.72 8.03 -0.17
C GLU A 72 -5.25 7.92 -0.25
N VAL A 73 -5.77 6.99 -1.06
CA VAL A 73 -7.20 6.96 -1.41
C VAL A 73 -8.05 6.28 -0.35
N HIS A 74 -7.45 5.37 0.43
CA HIS A 74 -8.14 4.64 1.49
C HIS A 74 -9.43 3.93 1.03
N PHE A 75 -9.44 3.39 -0.19
CA PHE A 75 -10.65 2.77 -0.76
C PHE A 75 -10.95 1.43 -0.08
N PHE A 76 -9.96 0.55 0.03
CA PHE A 76 -10.19 -0.81 0.50
C PHE A 76 -10.25 -0.94 2.03
N ASP A 77 -9.69 0.01 2.79
CA ASP A 77 -9.62 -0.04 4.26
C ASP A 77 -10.74 0.76 4.95
N TRP A 78 -11.24 1.85 4.36
CA TRP A 78 -12.35 2.62 4.94
C TRP A 78 -13.69 2.16 4.38
N GLU A 79 -14.60 1.73 5.26
CA GLU A 79 -15.93 1.28 4.83
C GLU A 79 -16.71 2.37 4.08
N SER A 80 -16.60 3.62 4.53
CA SER A 80 -17.25 4.78 3.91
C SER A 80 -16.76 5.06 2.49
N HIS A 81 -15.57 4.62 2.11
CA HIS A 81 -15.04 4.73 0.76
C HIS A 81 -15.39 3.48 -0.04
N PHE A 82 -15.19 2.29 0.52
CA PHE A 82 -15.47 1.01 -0.14
C PHE A 82 -16.94 0.90 -0.60
N GLN A 83 -17.89 1.35 0.24
CA GLN A 83 -19.32 1.34 -0.07
C GLN A 83 -19.73 2.24 -1.24
N LYS A 84 -18.88 3.20 -1.63
CA LYS A 84 -19.14 4.05 -2.81
C LYS A 84 -18.86 3.34 -4.13
N GLY A 85 -18.27 2.14 -4.09
CA GLY A 85 -18.04 1.29 -5.26
C GLY A 85 -16.85 1.71 -6.14
N LEU A 86 -16.59 0.90 -7.16
CA LEU A 86 -15.42 1.08 -8.04
C LEU A 86 -15.50 2.35 -8.89
N SER A 87 -16.68 2.83 -9.25
CA SER A 87 -16.81 4.10 -9.98
C SER A 87 -16.29 5.29 -9.16
N TRP A 88 -16.54 5.30 -7.84
CA TRP A 88 -15.92 6.29 -6.96
C TRP A 88 -14.41 6.09 -6.91
N TYR A 89 -13.91 4.87 -6.77
CA TYR A 89 -12.47 4.62 -6.74
C TYR A 89 -11.76 5.09 -8.02
N LEU A 90 -12.34 4.78 -9.19
CA LEU A 90 -11.88 5.21 -10.50
C LEU A 90 -11.78 6.74 -10.59
N SER A 91 -12.79 7.46 -10.08
CA SER A 91 -12.78 8.92 -10.08
C SER A 91 -11.66 9.55 -9.23
N GLN A 92 -11.01 8.78 -8.35
CA GLN A 92 -9.85 9.24 -7.58
C GLN A 92 -8.52 9.03 -8.32
N MET A 93 -8.52 8.33 -9.45
CA MET A 93 -7.32 8.03 -10.23
C MET A 93 -6.89 9.24 -11.07
N PRO A 94 -5.60 9.41 -11.36
CA PRO A 94 -5.17 10.43 -12.30
C PRO A 94 -5.73 10.15 -13.70
N TYR A 95 -5.86 11.20 -14.50
CA TYR A 95 -5.96 11.02 -15.94
C TYR A 95 -4.60 10.56 -16.49
N ALA A 96 -4.61 9.49 -17.26
CA ALA A 96 -3.43 8.84 -17.82
C ALA A 96 -3.66 8.54 -19.31
N PHE A 97 -2.58 8.47 -20.09
CA PHE A 97 -2.67 7.95 -21.45
C PHE A 97 -2.94 6.43 -21.43
N PRO A 98 -3.52 5.85 -22.50
CA PRO A 98 -3.86 4.43 -22.54
C PRO A 98 -2.69 3.47 -22.28
N ASP A 99 -1.46 3.87 -22.61
CA ASP A 99 -0.22 3.11 -22.45
C ASP A 99 0.46 3.30 -21.09
N GLN A 100 -0.06 4.18 -20.24
CA GLN A 100 0.48 4.42 -18.90
C GLN A 100 -0.15 3.49 -17.86
N LEU A 101 0.68 3.03 -16.91
CA LEU A 101 0.25 2.32 -15.72
C LEU A 101 -0.16 3.31 -14.63
N THR A 102 -1.35 3.12 -14.08
CA THR A 102 -1.84 3.86 -12.92
C THR A 102 -1.39 3.21 -11.62
N VAL A 103 -0.81 4.00 -10.72
CA VAL A 103 -0.36 3.56 -9.39
C VAL A 103 -1.04 4.34 -8.26
N GLU A 104 -1.48 3.62 -7.23
CA GLU A 104 -2.02 4.19 -5.99
C GLU A 104 -1.23 3.70 -4.77
N LYS A 105 -1.23 4.48 -3.70
CA LYS A 105 -0.48 4.19 -2.48
C LYS A 105 -1.29 4.51 -1.23
N THR A 106 -1.73 3.46 -0.54
CA THR A 106 -2.32 3.57 0.80
C THR A 106 -1.60 2.62 1.76
N PRO A 107 -0.71 3.13 2.64
CA PRO A 107 0.13 2.28 3.48
C PRO A 107 -0.63 1.47 4.54
N ALA A 108 -1.90 1.81 4.79
CA ALA A 108 -2.77 1.11 5.73
C ALA A 108 -3.28 -0.23 5.18
N TYR A 109 -3.25 -0.42 3.85
CA TYR A 109 -3.71 -1.65 3.20
C TYR A 109 -2.99 -2.87 3.75
N PHE A 110 -1.66 -2.84 3.85
CA PHE A 110 -0.85 -3.99 4.24
C PHE A 110 -1.30 -4.61 5.57
N THR A 111 -1.62 -3.78 6.57
CA THR A 111 -1.96 -4.22 7.93
C THR A 111 -3.46 -4.35 8.18
N SER A 112 -4.28 -4.30 7.13
CA SER A 112 -5.75 -4.40 7.23
C SER A 112 -6.20 -5.79 6.77
N SER A 113 -6.82 -6.56 7.66
CA SER A 113 -7.18 -7.97 7.40
C SER A 113 -8.14 -8.16 6.22
N LYS A 114 -9.06 -7.22 6.01
CA LYS A 114 -10.09 -7.27 4.96
C LYS A 114 -9.60 -6.86 3.56
N VAL A 115 -8.46 -6.18 3.47
CA VAL A 115 -8.03 -5.52 2.23
C VAL A 115 -7.57 -6.49 1.14
N PRO A 116 -6.78 -7.54 1.43
CA PRO A 116 -6.32 -8.47 0.38
C PRO A 116 -7.46 -9.08 -0.42
N LYS A 117 -8.51 -9.57 0.28
CA LYS A 117 -9.72 -10.11 -0.36
C LYS A 117 -10.38 -9.10 -1.31
N ARG A 118 -10.54 -7.86 -0.87
CA ARG A 118 -11.21 -6.80 -1.65
C ARG A 118 -10.42 -6.42 -2.89
N ILE A 119 -9.10 -6.33 -2.79
CA ILE A 119 -8.22 -6.06 -3.94
C ILE A 119 -8.27 -7.25 -4.91
N HIS A 120 -8.19 -8.48 -4.41
CA HIS A 120 -8.26 -9.68 -5.25
C HIS A 120 -9.58 -9.78 -6.01
N GLN A 121 -10.70 -9.39 -5.37
CA GLN A 121 -12.01 -9.32 -6.03
C GLN A 121 -12.07 -8.26 -7.14
N MET A 122 -11.28 -7.18 -7.05
CA MET A 122 -11.19 -6.17 -8.10
C MET A 122 -10.30 -6.65 -9.25
N ASN A 123 -9.10 -7.13 -8.92
CA ASN A 123 -8.12 -7.58 -9.91
C ASN A 123 -7.15 -8.59 -9.27
N PRO A 124 -7.27 -9.90 -9.56
CA PRO A 124 -6.36 -10.91 -9.03
C PRO A 124 -4.94 -10.82 -9.61
N ASP A 125 -4.78 -10.21 -10.80
CA ASP A 125 -3.50 -10.10 -11.52
C ASP A 125 -2.74 -8.80 -11.21
N ILE A 126 -3.25 -7.98 -10.29
CA ILE A 126 -2.65 -6.68 -9.94
C ILE A 126 -1.22 -6.84 -9.40
N LYS A 127 -0.36 -5.87 -9.69
CA LYS A 127 1.01 -5.84 -9.15
C LYS A 127 1.05 -5.09 -7.83
N LEU A 128 1.61 -5.72 -6.81
CA LEU A 128 1.69 -5.18 -5.46
C LEU A 128 3.13 -4.83 -5.13
N LEU A 129 3.36 -3.60 -4.67
CA LEU A 129 4.63 -3.14 -4.15
C LEU A 129 4.54 -3.01 -2.62
N LEU A 130 5.43 -3.69 -1.92
CA LEU A 130 5.54 -3.66 -0.47
C LEU A 130 6.93 -3.14 -0.07
N ILE A 131 7.01 -1.93 0.46
CA ILE A 131 8.28 -1.37 0.96
C ILE A 131 8.38 -1.55 2.47
N LEU A 132 9.44 -2.23 2.92
CA LEU A 132 9.70 -2.54 4.33
C LEU A 132 11.01 -1.90 4.79
N ARG A 133 11.12 -1.67 6.09
CA ARG A 133 12.33 -1.22 6.77
C ARG A 133 12.55 -2.09 8.00
N ASP A 134 13.72 -1.97 8.61
CA ASP A 134 13.96 -2.53 9.94
C ASP A 134 12.76 -2.27 10.85
N PRO A 135 12.18 -3.32 11.47
CA PRO A 135 10.94 -3.22 12.21
C PRO A 135 11.04 -2.30 13.43
N THR A 136 12.22 -2.21 14.06
CA THR A 136 12.51 -1.30 15.17
C THR A 136 12.54 0.14 14.68
N GLU A 137 13.29 0.42 13.61
CA GLU A 137 13.33 1.76 12.99
C GLU A 137 11.95 2.22 12.50
N ARG A 138 11.14 1.30 11.97
CA ARG A 138 9.76 1.58 11.56
C ARG A 138 8.87 1.94 12.76
N VAL A 139 9.03 1.27 13.90
CA VAL A 139 8.32 1.60 15.16
C VAL A 139 8.68 3.01 15.62
N LEU A 140 9.97 3.34 15.68
CA LEU A 140 10.44 4.67 16.06
C LEU A 140 9.87 5.74 15.12
N SER A 141 9.89 5.48 13.81
CA SER A 141 9.34 6.40 12.81
C SER A 141 7.82 6.60 12.96
N ASP A 142 7.08 5.56 13.32
CA ASP A 142 5.63 5.62 13.57
C ASP A 142 5.32 6.46 14.80
N TYR A 143 6.04 6.23 15.91
CA TYR A 143 5.96 7.06 17.10
C TYR A 143 6.24 8.53 16.78
N THR A 144 7.36 8.82 16.11
CA THR A 144 7.77 10.18 15.73
C THR A 144 6.70 10.89 14.93
N GLN A 145 6.07 10.21 13.96
CA GLN A 145 4.98 10.80 13.20
C GLN A 145 3.80 11.22 14.10
N VAL A 146 3.39 10.33 15.03
CA VAL A 146 2.28 10.60 15.95
C VAL A 146 2.64 11.72 16.92
N PHE A 147 3.87 11.73 17.43
CA PHE A 147 4.42 12.78 18.29
C PHE A 147 4.32 14.17 17.64
N TYR A 148 4.89 14.36 16.44
CA TYR A 148 4.81 15.64 15.73
C TYR A 148 3.37 16.06 15.40
N ASN A 149 2.51 15.12 15.02
CA ASN A 149 1.09 15.42 14.77
C ASN A 149 0.36 15.89 16.05
N ARG A 150 0.74 15.38 17.23
CA ARG A 150 0.19 15.81 18.52
C ARG A 150 0.73 17.18 18.92
N LEU A 151 2.02 17.42 18.74
CA LEU A 151 2.64 18.73 18.96
C LEU A 151 1.96 19.83 18.15
N GLN A 152 1.79 19.65 16.84
CA GLN A 152 1.12 20.62 15.97
C GLN A 152 -0.33 20.91 16.40
N LYS A 153 -1.02 19.91 16.99
CA LYS A 153 -2.40 20.03 17.47
C LYS A 153 -2.49 20.44 18.95
N HIS A 154 -1.38 20.81 19.58
CA HIS A 154 -1.29 21.18 21.00
C HIS A 154 -1.90 20.10 21.94
N LYS A 155 -1.74 18.83 21.58
CA LYS A 155 -2.25 17.69 22.37
C LYS A 155 -1.14 17.07 23.20
N ARG A 156 -1.50 16.56 24.38
CA ARG A 156 -0.59 15.74 25.21
C ARG A 156 -0.07 14.53 24.43
N TYR A 157 1.19 14.20 24.66
CA TYR A 157 1.87 13.02 24.16
C TYR A 157 2.58 12.32 25.32
N GLN A 158 2.92 11.06 25.13
CA GLN A 158 3.66 10.25 26.09
C GLN A 158 5.08 10.04 25.58
N PRO A 159 6.12 10.06 26.44
CA PRO A 159 7.49 9.68 26.07
C PRO A 159 7.54 8.29 25.44
N ILE A 160 8.47 8.07 24.51
CA ILE A 160 8.50 6.83 23.73
C ILE A 160 8.70 5.60 24.61
N GLU A 161 9.52 5.71 25.66
CA GLU A 161 9.79 4.65 26.63
C GLU A 161 8.51 4.17 27.31
N SER A 162 7.64 5.10 27.72
CA SER A 162 6.36 4.77 28.38
C SER A 162 5.34 4.11 27.44
N VAL A 163 5.51 4.31 26.12
CA VAL A 163 4.66 3.68 25.10
C VAL A 163 5.20 2.31 24.72
N LEU A 164 6.53 2.16 24.66
CA LEU A 164 7.21 0.92 24.28
C LEU A 164 7.29 -0.10 25.41
N VAL A 165 7.40 0.34 26.66
CA VAL A 165 7.61 -0.52 27.83
C VAL A 165 6.51 -0.32 28.86
N LYS A 166 5.97 -1.41 29.35
CA LYS A 166 4.99 -1.46 30.43
C LYS A 166 5.40 -2.55 31.42
N ASP A 167 5.45 -2.21 32.71
CA ASP A 167 5.82 -3.14 33.78
C ASP A 167 7.18 -3.84 33.55
N GLY A 168 8.14 -3.10 32.97
CA GLY A 168 9.49 -3.60 32.66
C GLY A 168 9.60 -4.38 31.35
N GLU A 169 8.50 -4.72 30.68
CA GLU A 169 8.47 -5.51 29.45
C GLU A 169 7.93 -4.75 28.23
N ILE A 170 8.18 -5.28 27.03
CA ILE A 170 7.65 -4.71 25.79
C ILE A 170 6.12 -4.66 25.85
N ASN A 171 5.57 -3.47 25.63
CA ASN A 171 4.13 -3.24 25.64
C ASN A 171 3.49 -3.75 24.33
N LEU A 172 3.08 -5.01 24.32
CA LEU A 172 2.42 -5.66 23.17
C LEU A 172 1.12 -4.96 22.73
N GLY A 173 0.51 -4.15 23.60
CA GLY A 173 -0.65 -3.31 23.26
C GLY A 173 -0.31 -2.12 22.34
N TYR A 174 0.98 -1.82 22.14
CA TYR A 174 1.37 -0.73 21.26
C TYR A 174 1.23 -1.11 19.78
N LYS A 175 0.22 -0.51 19.13
CA LYS A 175 -0.14 -0.81 17.72
C LYS A 175 1.03 -0.73 16.72
N ALA A 176 2.06 0.08 16.98
CA ALA A 176 3.21 0.14 16.09
C ALA A 176 4.02 -1.17 16.08
N LEU A 177 4.08 -1.90 17.20
CA LEU A 177 4.74 -3.21 17.22
C LEU A 177 4.02 -4.19 16.31
N ASN A 178 2.70 -4.27 16.42
CA ASN A 178 1.89 -5.15 15.57
C ASN A 178 2.07 -4.85 14.08
N ARG A 179 2.13 -3.56 13.68
CA ARG A 179 2.38 -3.19 12.27
C ARG A 179 3.79 -3.57 11.77
N SER A 180 4.73 -3.82 12.67
CA SER A 180 6.09 -4.29 12.36
C SER A 180 6.20 -5.82 12.35
N LEU A 181 5.15 -6.57 12.73
CA LEU A 181 5.14 -8.04 12.61
C LEU A 181 4.81 -8.43 11.15
N TYR A 182 5.76 -8.19 10.24
CA TYR A 182 5.52 -8.30 8.80
C TYR A 182 5.05 -9.68 8.37
N TYR A 183 5.55 -10.77 8.98
CA TYR A 183 5.12 -12.14 8.64
C TYR A 183 3.61 -12.34 8.82
N VAL A 184 3.01 -11.79 9.89
CA VAL A 184 1.58 -11.94 10.19
C VAL A 184 0.74 -11.34 9.07
N HIS A 185 1.09 -10.14 8.65
CA HIS A 185 0.37 -9.42 7.60
C HIS A 185 0.62 -10.07 6.25
N MET A 186 1.87 -10.42 5.95
CA MET A 186 2.24 -11.07 4.68
C MET A 186 1.51 -12.41 4.48
N GLN A 187 1.32 -13.22 5.52
CA GLN A 187 0.52 -14.45 5.43
C GLN A 187 -0.91 -14.18 4.96
N ASN A 188 -1.53 -13.08 5.41
CA ASN A 188 -2.87 -12.71 4.95
C ASN A 188 -2.89 -12.31 3.47
N TRP A 189 -1.85 -11.64 2.98
CA TRP A 189 -1.73 -11.32 1.55
C TRP A 189 -1.52 -12.58 0.70
N LEU A 190 -0.67 -13.49 1.16
CA LEU A 190 -0.34 -14.74 0.47
C LEU A 190 -1.51 -15.74 0.39
N HIS A 191 -2.58 -15.53 1.15
CA HIS A 191 -3.82 -16.30 0.98
C HIS A 191 -4.56 -15.97 -0.31
N TYR A 192 -4.36 -14.77 -0.86
CA TYR A 192 -5.06 -14.27 -2.05
C TYR A 192 -4.13 -14.06 -3.24
N PHE A 193 -2.88 -13.65 -2.99
CA PHE A 193 -1.93 -13.30 -4.02
C PHE A 193 -0.73 -14.22 -3.96
N PRO A 194 -0.27 -14.76 -5.10
CA PRO A 194 0.96 -15.53 -5.10
C PRO A 194 2.16 -14.59 -4.86
N LEU A 195 3.26 -15.13 -4.31
CA LEU A 195 4.40 -14.31 -3.89
C LEU A 195 4.99 -13.48 -5.06
N GLU A 196 4.97 -14.02 -6.27
CA GLU A 196 5.45 -13.38 -7.49
C GLU A 196 4.62 -12.17 -7.96
N SER A 197 3.44 -11.92 -7.40
CA SER A 197 2.70 -10.67 -7.64
C SER A 197 2.98 -9.60 -6.59
N ILE A 198 3.83 -9.89 -5.59
CA ILE A 198 4.23 -8.97 -4.53
C ILE A 198 5.75 -8.73 -4.57
N HIS A 199 6.16 -7.54 -5.00
CA HIS A 199 7.55 -7.13 -4.93
C HIS A 199 7.86 -6.45 -3.59
N VAL A 200 8.79 -7.04 -2.83
CA VAL A 200 9.28 -6.47 -1.58
C VAL A 200 10.48 -5.55 -1.85
N VAL A 201 10.24 -4.24 -1.74
CA VAL A 201 11.25 -3.18 -1.84
C VAL A 201 11.97 -3.05 -0.49
N ASP A 202 13.29 -3.03 -0.52
CA ASP A 202 14.10 -2.78 0.67
C ASP A 202 14.17 -1.28 0.91
N GLY A 203 13.42 -0.81 1.90
CA GLY A 203 13.33 0.61 2.25
C GLY A 203 14.58 1.15 2.93
N ASP A 204 15.42 0.30 3.53
CA ASP A 204 16.69 0.73 4.11
C ASP A 204 17.73 0.93 3.00
N GLU A 205 17.74 0.05 1.99
CA GLU A 205 18.49 0.27 0.75
C GLU A 205 17.97 1.48 -0.03
N LEU A 206 16.65 1.66 -0.16
CA LEU A 206 16.08 2.82 -0.86
C LEU A 206 16.50 4.16 -0.23
N ILE A 207 16.71 4.19 1.10
CA ILE A 207 17.23 5.37 1.81
C ILE A 207 18.71 5.59 1.50
N ARG A 208 19.50 4.51 1.42
CA ARG A 208 20.96 4.54 1.27
C ARG A 208 21.42 4.75 -0.19
N ASP A 209 20.79 4.06 -1.13
CA ASP A 209 21.03 4.15 -2.57
C ASP A 209 19.74 3.77 -3.32
N PRO A 210 18.92 4.76 -3.75
CA PRO A 210 17.60 4.48 -4.30
C PRO A 210 17.62 3.84 -5.68
N PHE A 211 18.65 4.11 -6.50
CA PHE A 211 18.63 3.73 -7.92
C PHE A 211 18.62 2.20 -8.13
N PRO A 212 19.46 1.40 -7.44
CA PRO A 212 19.41 -0.06 -7.57
C PRO A 212 18.06 -0.69 -7.18
N GLU A 213 17.37 -0.16 -6.16
CA GLU A 213 16.03 -0.64 -5.79
C GLU A 213 15.00 -0.26 -6.85
N MET A 214 15.04 0.97 -7.39
CA MET A 214 14.12 1.39 -8.44
C MET A 214 14.26 0.57 -9.73
N LYS A 215 15.47 0.15 -10.10
CA LYS A 215 15.68 -0.81 -11.21
C LYS A 215 14.97 -2.15 -11.00
N LYS A 216 14.91 -2.63 -9.75
CA LYS A 216 14.20 -3.89 -9.42
C LYS A 216 12.70 -3.69 -9.56
N VAL A 217 12.19 -2.51 -9.15
CA VAL A 217 10.79 -2.11 -9.32
C VAL A 217 10.42 -2.04 -10.81
N GLU A 218 11.21 -1.36 -11.65
CA GLU A 218 10.97 -1.30 -13.10
C GLU A 218 10.90 -2.70 -13.72
N ARG A 219 11.86 -3.57 -13.40
CA ARG A 219 11.89 -4.96 -13.88
C ARG A 219 10.65 -5.75 -13.45
N PHE A 220 10.24 -5.63 -12.19
CA PHE A 220 9.06 -6.31 -11.67
C PHE A 220 7.78 -5.88 -12.38
N LEU A 221 7.68 -4.57 -12.69
CA LEU A 221 6.56 -3.98 -13.40
C LEU A 221 6.64 -4.16 -14.93
N LYS A 222 7.71 -4.76 -15.44
CA LYS A 222 8.01 -4.89 -16.88
C LYS A 222 8.04 -3.54 -17.61
N LEU A 223 8.56 -2.52 -16.92
CA LEU A 223 8.80 -1.20 -17.47
C LEU A 223 10.18 -1.15 -18.12
N GLU A 224 10.31 -0.35 -19.18
CA GLU A 224 11.62 -0.04 -19.77
C GLU A 224 12.51 0.70 -18.76
N PRO A 225 13.83 0.50 -18.76
CA PRO A 225 14.73 1.12 -17.79
C PRO A 225 14.94 2.61 -18.11
N GLN A 226 13.99 3.46 -17.71
CA GLN A 226 14.02 4.91 -17.93
C GLN A 226 14.61 5.68 -16.74
N ILE A 227 14.31 5.24 -15.52
CA ILE A 227 14.85 5.85 -14.31
C ILE A 227 16.36 5.61 -14.29
N ASN A 228 17.15 6.64 -14.00
CA ASN A 228 18.61 6.56 -14.00
C ASN A 228 19.22 7.23 -12.76
N ALA A 229 20.51 6.96 -12.52
CA ALA A 229 21.22 7.48 -11.35
C ALA A 229 21.19 9.03 -11.26
N SER A 230 21.13 9.73 -12.40
CA SER A 230 21.14 11.20 -12.41
C SER A 230 19.83 11.83 -11.92
N ASN A 231 18.75 11.04 -11.86
CA ASN A 231 17.49 11.43 -11.25
C ASN A 231 17.58 11.57 -9.72
N PHE A 232 18.66 11.09 -9.09
CA PHE A 232 18.83 11.12 -7.65
C PHE A 232 20.04 11.96 -7.26
N TYR A 233 19.87 12.84 -6.29
CA TYR A 233 20.99 13.59 -5.71
C TYR A 233 20.85 13.65 -4.20
N PHE A 234 21.95 13.48 -3.47
CA PHE A 234 21.92 13.52 -2.02
C PHE A 234 21.92 14.96 -1.52
N ASN A 235 20.87 15.34 -0.80
CA ASN A 235 20.80 16.67 -0.19
C ASN A 235 21.31 16.60 1.25
N LYS A 236 22.48 17.20 1.52
CA LYS A 236 23.12 17.19 2.84
C LYS A 236 22.27 17.81 3.94
N THR A 237 21.55 18.89 3.63
CA THR A 237 20.66 19.57 4.60
C THR A 237 19.45 18.70 4.93
N LYS A 238 18.89 18.02 3.92
CA LYS A 238 17.76 17.11 4.13
C LYS A 238 18.19 15.81 4.82
N GLY A 239 19.41 15.35 4.56
CA GLY A 239 19.93 14.05 5.00
C GLY A 239 19.40 12.86 4.21
N PHE A 240 18.78 13.11 3.04
CA PHE A 240 18.18 12.08 2.19
C PHE A 240 18.39 12.41 0.71
N TYR A 241 18.22 11.40 -0.15
CA TYR A 241 18.13 11.60 -1.59
C TYR A 241 16.88 12.41 -1.97
N CYS A 242 17.08 13.35 -2.89
CA CYS A 242 16.06 14.14 -3.55
C CYS A 242 16.03 13.81 -5.04
N LEU A 243 14.97 14.26 -5.72
CA LEU A 243 14.68 13.88 -7.10
C LEU A 243 15.01 15.02 -8.05
N ARG A 244 15.60 14.67 -9.19
CA ARG A 244 15.85 15.56 -10.33
C ARG A 244 15.11 15.03 -11.55
N ASP A 245 14.31 15.88 -12.16
CA ASP A 245 13.54 15.54 -13.35
C ASP A 245 13.36 16.76 -14.26
N HIS A 246 13.69 16.62 -15.55
CA HIS A 246 13.62 17.70 -16.55
C HIS A 246 14.17 19.07 -16.06
N GLY A 247 15.33 19.04 -15.38
CA GLY A 247 15.97 20.24 -14.84
C GLY A 247 15.35 20.81 -13.56
N ARG A 248 14.28 20.21 -13.03
CA ARG A 248 13.66 20.56 -11.76
C ARG A 248 14.17 19.65 -10.66
N GLU A 249 14.57 20.25 -9.55
CA GLU A 249 15.00 19.55 -8.35
C GLU A 249 13.95 19.67 -7.26
N ARG A 250 13.63 18.57 -6.59
CA ARG A 250 12.66 18.54 -5.49
C ARG A 250 13.01 17.50 -4.45
N CYS A 251 12.87 17.89 -3.19
CA CYS A 251 12.96 16.97 -2.06
C CYS A 251 11.56 16.55 -1.59
N LEU A 252 11.48 15.45 -0.85
CA LEU A 252 10.24 15.07 -0.17
C LEU A 252 9.89 16.09 0.92
N HIS A 253 8.58 16.31 1.14
CA HIS A 253 8.03 17.20 2.15
C HIS A 253 8.64 16.99 3.55
N ASP A 254 8.64 18.03 4.40
CA ASP A 254 9.27 18.04 5.74
C ASP A 254 8.68 17.05 6.75
N SER A 255 7.53 16.46 6.42
CA SER A 255 6.97 15.33 7.16
C SER A 255 7.71 14.01 6.91
N LYS A 256 8.65 13.97 5.95
CA LYS A 256 9.49 12.82 5.60
C LYS A 256 10.92 13.06 6.05
N GLY A 257 11.53 12.04 6.67
CA GLY A 257 12.90 12.12 7.18
C GLY A 257 13.05 12.81 8.54
N ARG A 258 12.03 12.76 9.41
CA ARG A 258 12.11 13.35 10.75
C ARG A 258 13.07 12.57 11.65
N ALA A 259 13.88 13.29 12.43
CA ALA A 259 14.74 12.70 13.44
C ALA A 259 13.94 11.82 14.41
N HIS A 260 14.45 10.62 14.69
CA HIS A 260 13.88 9.72 15.67
C HIS A 260 14.27 10.18 17.09
N PRO A 261 13.42 9.96 18.11
CA PRO A 261 13.78 10.25 19.49
C PRO A 261 14.95 9.38 19.91
N HIS A 262 15.74 9.87 20.86
CA HIS A 262 16.67 9.03 21.59
C HIS A 262 15.87 7.98 22.39
N VAL A 263 16.32 6.74 22.37
CA VAL A 263 15.74 5.62 23.14
C VAL A 263 16.86 4.94 23.89
N ALA A 264 16.63 4.63 25.16
CA ALA A 264 17.63 3.95 25.99
C ALA A 264 18.10 2.63 25.32
N PRO A 265 19.41 2.34 25.28
CA PRO A 265 19.96 1.15 24.62
C PRO A 265 19.32 -0.16 25.09
N ALA A 266 19.00 -0.28 26.38
CA ALA A 266 18.32 -1.46 26.93
C ALA A 266 16.92 -1.69 26.33
N ILE A 267 16.19 -0.62 26.02
CA ILE A 267 14.86 -0.71 25.39
C ILE A 267 15.00 -1.09 23.91
N LEU A 268 15.98 -0.51 23.21
CA LEU A 268 16.30 -0.91 21.83
C LEU A 268 16.68 -2.40 21.74
N GLN A 269 17.50 -2.89 22.68
CA GLN A 269 17.87 -4.29 22.74
C GLN A 269 16.65 -5.21 22.93
N LYS A 270 15.69 -4.82 23.79
CA LYS A 270 14.43 -5.55 23.94
C LYS A 270 13.61 -5.55 22.65
N LEU A 271 13.61 -4.47 21.86
CA LEU A 271 12.93 -4.44 20.56
C LEU A 271 13.59 -5.34 19.53
N TYR A 272 14.93 -5.32 19.41
CA TYR A 272 15.66 -6.22 18.50
C TYR A 272 15.37 -7.69 18.85
N GLN A 273 15.46 -8.05 20.13
CA GLN A 273 15.12 -9.40 20.61
C GLN A 273 13.66 -9.77 20.31
N PHE A 274 12.73 -8.85 20.51
CA PHE A 274 11.31 -9.07 20.22
C PHE A 274 11.06 -9.36 18.72
N PHE A 275 11.75 -8.67 17.81
CA PHE A 275 11.55 -8.83 16.37
C PHE A 275 12.39 -9.94 15.74
N HIS A 276 13.41 -10.49 16.42
CA HIS A 276 14.30 -11.53 15.88
C HIS A 276 13.54 -12.72 15.27
N GLU A 277 12.72 -13.42 16.06
CA GLU A 277 11.95 -14.57 15.57
C GLU A 277 10.88 -14.18 14.53
N PRO A 278 10.09 -13.10 14.71
CA PRO A 278 9.23 -12.56 13.65
C PRO A 278 9.94 -12.27 12.32
N ASN A 279 11.16 -11.75 12.35
CA ASN A 279 11.95 -11.44 11.16
C ASN A 279 12.37 -12.71 10.45
N LYS A 280 12.88 -13.71 11.19
CA LYS A 280 13.23 -15.02 10.63
C LYS A 280 12.04 -15.67 9.92
N LYS A 281 10.85 -15.68 10.56
CA LYS A 281 9.61 -16.18 9.94
C LYS A 281 9.26 -15.41 8.66
N PHE A 282 9.44 -14.09 8.66
CA PHE A 282 9.22 -13.29 7.45
C PHE A 282 10.19 -13.67 6.33
N PHE A 283 11.49 -13.82 6.64
CA PHE A 283 12.52 -14.16 5.66
C PHE A 283 12.27 -15.52 5.01
N GLU A 284 11.91 -16.52 5.82
CA GLU A 284 11.51 -17.86 5.34
C GLU A 284 10.28 -17.75 4.43
N LEU A 285 9.28 -16.97 4.83
CA LEU A 285 8.03 -16.80 4.09
C LEU A 285 8.22 -16.17 2.71
N VAL A 286 9.15 -15.22 2.58
CA VAL A 286 9.39 -14.50 1.31
C VAL A 286 10.63 -14.98 0.55
N GLY A 287 11.34 -15.98 1.07
CA GLY A 287 12.55 -16.54 0.46
C GLY A 287 13.71 -15.54 0.32
N ARG A 288 13.76 -14.50 1.16
CA ARG A 288 14.77 -13.43 1.12
C ARG A 288 15.04 -12.87 2.51
N THR A 289 16.32 -12.61 2.80
CA THR A 289 16.76 -11.94 4.03
C THR A 289 16.97 -10.44 3.83
N PHE A 290 16.83 -9.69 4.92
CA PHE A 290 17.14 -8.27 5.01
C PHE A 290 18.14 -8.05 6.15
N ASN A 291 19.02 -7.05 6.05
CA ASN A 291 20.04 -6.78 7.06
C ASN A 291 19.47 -5.97 8.24
N TRP A 292 18.46 -6.54 8.90
CA TRP A 292 17.81 -5.97 10.08
C TRP A 292 18.46 -6.48 11.37
N LYS A 293 18.35 -5.70 12.44
CA LYS A 293 18.93 -6.04 13.75
C LYS A 293 18.05 -6.98 14.58
#